data_AF-A0A3B8X6H4-F1
#
_entry.id   AF-A0A3B8X6H4-F1
#
_cell.length_a   1.000
_cell.length_b   1.000
_cell.length_c   1.000
_cell.angle_alpha   90.00
_cell.angle_beta   90.00
_cell.angle_gamma   90.00
#
_symmetry.space_group_name_H-M   'P 1'
#
loop_
_entity.id
_entity.type
_entity.pdbx_description
1 polymer ?
#
loop_
_entity_poly.entity_id
_entity_poly.type
_entity_poly.pdbx_seq_one_letter_code
_entity_poly.pdbx_strand_id
1 'polypeptide(L)'
;MKEIYFAGGCFWGVEHFFKGVDGVAEAMPGYANGNTENPTYKEVYTDTTGFAETVRVRYNPERVSLDFLTRMFFTVTDPLTLNRQGHDEGTRYRSGVFYVNEEDRPVIETVFQEVSAKLGVPLVTQLEPLKNFYPAEEYHQNYLDKNPEGYCHLSLKTFAYLRLYQDAKLYLGDETDTVARMANLAALIAKKMHFFWTGFYRVIDGELVLGPFQGTSACFRIGYGKGVCGTAWKEKKTIVVPDVEEFPGHIACSSESKSEIVVPVFDKKGDVTAVLDIDDNQYATFDNTDAAWLEWLAALV
;
A
#
# COMPACT_ATOMS: atom_id res chain seq x y z
N MET A 1 5.66 -24.02 -4.51
CA MET A 1 4.53 -23.13 -4.17
C MET A 1 4.36 -23.12 -2.67
N LYS A 2 4.20 -21.95 -2.07
CA LYS A 2 3.84 -21.76 -0.66
C LYS A 2 2.41 -21.19 -0.56
N GLU A 3 1.83 -21.21 0.62
CA GLU A 3 0.50 -20.64 0.88
C GLU A 3 0.44 -19.84 2.18
N ILE A 4 -0.41 -18.82 2.19
CA ILE A 4 -0.72 -17.97 3.33
C ILE A 4 -2.20 -17.54 3.22
N TYR A 5 -2.83 -17.23 4.36
CA TYR A 5 -4.25 -16.93 4.41
C TYR A 5 -4.46 -15.54 5.01
N PHE A 6 -5.09 -14.64 4.26
CA PHE A 6 -5.33 -13.25 4.65
C PHE A 6 -6.82 -12.99 4.83
N ALA A 7 -7.23 -12.60 6.04
CA ALA A 7 -8.56 -12.09 6.35
C ALA A 7 -8.46 -10.57 6.46
N GLY A 8 -9.15 -9.85 5.57
CA GLY A 8 -9.00 -8.40 5.41
C GLY A 8 -10.33 -7.71 5.12
N GLY A 9 -11.42 -8.20 5.71
CA GLY A 9 -12.77 -7.72 5.40
C GLY A 9 -13.44 -8.55 4.32
N CYS A 10 -14.31 -7.92 3.52
CA CYS A 10 -14.97 -8.59 2.40
C CYS A 10 -13.93 -9.20 1.44
N PHE A 11 -13.94 -10.52 1.29
CA PHE A 11 -12.90 -11.24 0.54
C PHE A 11 -12.90 -10.96 -0.97
N TRP A 12 -13.90 -10.28 -1.53
CA TRP A 12 -14.00 -9.99 -2.96
C TRP A 12 -12.92 -9.02 -3.41
N GLY A 13 -12.76 -7.94 -2.65
CA GLY A 13 -11.70 -6.95 -2.89
C GLY A 13 -10.32 -7.54 -2.63
N VAL A 14 -10.17 -8.30 -1.54
CA VAL A 14 -8.90 -8.92 -1.13
C VAL A 14 -8.45 -9.97 -2.16
N GLU A 15 -9.38 -10.79 -2.67
CA GLU A 15 -9.11 -11.75 -3.75
C GLU A 15 -8.59 -11.04 -4.98
N HIS A 16 -9.35 -10.05 -5.47
CA HIS A 16 -9.00 -9.31 -6.68
C HIS A 16 -7.66 -8.59 -6.53
N PHE A 17 -7.37 -8.05 -5.36
CA PHE A 17 -6.08 -7.42 -5.05
C PHE A 17 -4.93 -8.42 -5.13
N PHE A 18 -4.98 -9.53 -4.39
CA PHE A 18 -3.89 -10.51 -4.37
C PHE A 18 -3.72 -11.24 -5.71
N LYS A 19 -4.81 -11.48 -6.44
CA LYS A 19 -4.76 -12.02 -7.80
C LYS A 19 -3.97 -11.12 -8.75
N GLY A 20 -3.99 -9.81 -8.52
CA GLY A 20 -3.22 -8.84 -9.27
C GLY A 20 -1.72 -8.86 -8.97
N VAL A 21 -1.27 -9.44 -7.85
CA VAL A 21 0.14 -9.37 -7.41
C VAL A 21 1.01 -10.35 -8.20
N ASP A 22 2.11 -9.84 -8.76
CA ASP A 22 3.05 -10.67 -9.52
C ASP A 22 3.73 -11.70 -8.60
N GLY A 23 3.75 -12.96 -9.04
CA GLY A 23 4.23 -14.09 -8.23
C GLY A 23 3.13 -14.82 -7.45
N VAL A 24 1.92 -14.26 -7.33
CA VAL A 24 0.73 -14.99 -6.85
C VAL A 24 0.19 -15.85 -8.00
N ALA A 25 0.00 -17.14 -7.73
CA ALA A 25 -0.53 -18.09 -8.71
C ALA A 25 -2.04 -18.33 -8.55
N GLU A 26 -2.55 -18.20 -7.32
CA GLU A 26 -3.96 -18.41 -6.99
C GLU A 26 -4.31 -17.56 -5.77
N ALA A 27 -5.45 -16.87 -5.83
CA ALA A 27 -6.13 -16.26 -4.71
C ALA A 27 -7.53 -16.86 -4.66
N MET A 28 -7.92 -17.46 -3.54
CA MET A 28 -9.22 -18.12 -3.39
C MET A 28 -9.94 -17.68 -2.12
N PRO A 29 -11.12 -17.06 -2.21
CA PRO A 29 -11.96 -16.74 -1.06
C PRO A 29 -12.52 -18.00 -0.38
N GLY A 30 -12.66 -17.90 0.93
CA GLY A 30 -13.22 -18.93 1.80
C GLY A 30 -13.37 -18.45 3.23
N TYR A 31 -13.62 -19.41 4.12
CA TYR A 31 -13.93 -19.20 5.52
C TYR A 31 -12.88 -19.88 6.39
N ALA A 32 -12.14 -19.12 7.20
CA ALA A 32 -11.08 -19.66 8.04
C ALA A 32 -11.38 -19.57 9.55
N ASN A 33 -10.81 -20.51 10.30
CA ASN A 33 -10.72 -20.51 11.77
C ASN A 33 -12.07 -20.41 12.49
N GLY A 34 -13.09 -21.12 12.00
CA GLY A 34 -14.40 -21.24 12.66
C GLY A 34 -14.60 -22.55 13.43
N ASN A 35 -15.80 -22.69 14.02
CA ASN A 35 -16.13 -23.74 14.99
C ASN A 35 -17.10 -24.80 14.46
N THR A 36 -17.48 -24.74 13.18
CA THR A 36 -18.35 -25.72 12.51
C THR A 36 -17.65 -26.31 11.28
N GLU A 37 -18.22 -27.36 10.70
CA GLU A 37 -17.69 -27.99 9.47
C GLU A 37 -18.46 -27.50 8.24
N ASN A 38 -17.75 -27.26 7.13
CA ASN A 38 -18.30 -26.89 5.81
C ASN A 38 -19.41 -25.82 5.88
N PRO A 39 -19.14 -24.63 6.45
CA PRO A 39 -20.17 -23.60 6.61
C PRO A 39 -20.62 -23.05 5.25
N THR A 40 -21.88 -22.67 5.16
CA THR A 40 -22.41 -21.84 4.06
C THR A 40 -22.19 -20.36 4.34
N TYR A 41 -22.17 -19.53 3.31
CA TYR A 41 -22.11 -18.06 3.48
C TYR A 41 -23.19 -17.54 4.45
N LYS A 42 -24.41 -18.09 4.35
CA LYS A 42 -25.53 -17.69 5.23
C LYS A 42 -25.26 -17.96 6.70
N GLU A 43 -24.58 -19.06 7.03
CA GLU A 43 -24.20 -19.40 8.40
C GLU A 43 -23.00 -18.57 8.88
N VAL A 44 -22.06 -18.23 7.99
CA VAL A 44 -20.95 -17.33 8.34
C VAL A 44 -21.46 -15.92 8.61
N TYR A 45 -22.44 -15.46 7.83
CA TYR A 45 -22.99 -14.10 7.94
C TYR A 45 -23.71 -13.82 9.27
N THR A 46 -24.08 -14.85 10.05
CA THR A 46 -24.68 -14.66 11.38
C THR A 46 -23.66 -14.28 12.45
N ASP A 47 -22.36 -14.31 12.16
CA ASP A 47 -21.25 -14.14 13.11
C ASP A 47 -21.22 -15.18 14.26
N THR A 48 -22.04 -16.24 14.22
CA THR A 48 -22.09 -17.24 15.29
C THR A 48 -21.14 -18.41 15.08
N THR A 49 -20.62 -18.60 13.87
CA THR A 49 -19.75 -19.74 13.52
C THR A 49 -18.28 -19.50 13.85
N GLY A 50 -17.88 -18.25 14.08
CA GLY A 50 -16.49 -17.85 14.37
C GLY A 50 -15.57 -17.77 13.14
N PHE A 51 -16.07 -18.10 11.94
CA PHE A 51 -15.28 -17.99 10.72
C PHE A 51 -14.92 -16.53 10.39
N ALA A 52 -13.76 -16.32 9.78
CA ALA A 52 -13.39 -15.09 9.07
C ALA A 52 -13.51 -15.31 7.56
N GLU A 53 -14.02 -14.32 6.85
CA GLU A 53 -13.80 -14.22 5.40
C GLU A 53 -12.31 -14.06 5.14
N THR A 54 -11.76 -14.98 4.35
CA THR A 54 -10.32 -15.17 4.20
C THR A 54 -9.99 -15.53 2.77
N VAL A 55 -8.89 -15.00 2.26
CA VAL A 55 -8.34 -15.37 0.95
C VAL A 55 -7.12 -16.26 1.16
N ARG A 56 -7.17 -17.48 0.62
CA ARG A 56 -5.99 -18.33 0.48
C ARG A 56 -5.15 -17.82 -0.70
N VAL A 57 -3.92 -17.42 -0.43
CA VAL A 57 -2.96 -16.95 -1.43
C VAL A 57 -1.88 -18.00 -1.62
N ARG A 58 -1.84 -18.63 -2.80
CA ARG A 58 -0.73 -19.51 -3.21
C ARG A 58 0.23 -18.74 -4.09
N TYR A 59 1.51 -18.76 -3.73
CA TYR A 59 2.52 -17.93 -4.38
C TYR A 59 3.83 -18.68 -4.65
N ASN A 60 4.60 -18.17 -5.61
CA ASN A 60 5.96 -18.63 -5.88
C ASN A 60 6.96 -17.81 -5.04
N PRO A 61 7.60 -18.42 -4.01
CA PRO A 61 8.56 -17.70 -3.16
C PRO A 61 9.81 -17.21 -3.91
N GLU A 62 10.10 -17.72 -5.12
CA GLU A 62 11.18 -17.21 -5.97
C GLU A 62 10.82 -15.91 -6.69
N ARG A 63 9.53 -15.56 -6.76
CA ARG A 63 9.03 -14.34 -7.44
C ARG A 63 8.52 -13.29 -6.47
N VAL A 64 7.91 -13.72 -5.37
CA VAL A 64 7.36 -12.83 -4.34
C VAL A 64 7.58 -13.43 -2.96
N SER A 65 8.08 -12.62 -2.02
CA SER A 65 8.36 -13.07 -0.65
C SER A 65 7.12 -12.96 0.24
N LEU A 66 7.15 -13.72 1.35
CA LEU A 66 6.07 -13.68 2.33
C LEU A 66 5.96 -12.31 3.01
N ASP A 67 7.08 -11.71 3.41
CA ASP A 67 7.09 -10.39 4.02
C ASP A 67 6.49 -9.33 3.08
N PHE A 68 6.78 -9.40 1.78
CA PHE A 68 6.17 -8.51 0.79
C PHE A 68 4.65 -8.69 0.74
N LEU A 69 4.14 -9.92 0.64
CA LEU A 69 2.70 -10.19 0.65
C LEU A 69 2.03 -9.71 1.95
N THR A 70 2.67 -9.92 3.10
CA THR A 70 2.17 -9.44 4.39
C THR A 70 2.15 -7.91 4.46
N ARG A 71 3.15 -7.21 3.92
CA ARG A 71 3.09 -5.75 3.87
C ARG A 71 2.01 -5.26 2.92
N MET A 72 1.84 -5.90 1.76
CA MET A 72 0.78 -5.59 0.80
C MET A 72 -0.61 -5.77 1.43
N PHE A 73 -0.80 -6.81 2.24
CA PHE A 73 -2.01 -6.97 3.05
C PHE A 73 -2.30 -5.72 3.91
N PHE A 74 -1.29 -5.22 4.64
CA PHE A 74 -1.45 -4.00 5.46
C PHE A 74 -1.65 -2.71 4.66
N THR A 75 -1.40 -2.70 3.34
CA THR A 75 -1.77 -1.55 2.47
C THR A 75 -3.26 -1.51 2.11
N VAL A 76 -3.97 -2.63 2.30
CA VAL A 76 -5.38 -2.79 1.88
C VAL A 76 -6.28 -3.23 3.04
N THR A 77 -5.81 -3.13 4.26
CA THR A 77 -6.56 -3.53 5.46
C THR A 77 -6.27 -2.53 6.57
N ASP A 78 -7.30 -2.07 7.27
CA ASP A 78 -7.18 -1.30 8.51
C ASP A 78 -6.77 -2.26 9.65
N PRO A 79 -5.54 -2.13 10.19
CA PRO A 79 -5.05 -3.07 11.20
C PRO A 79 -5.41 -2.67 12.63
N LEU A 80 -6.18 -1.58 12.81
CA LEU A 80 -6.50 -0.99 14.12
C LEU A 80 -7.98 -1.15 14.48
N THR A 81 -8.85 -1.30 13.49
CA THR A 81 -10.29 -1.48 13.73
C THR A 81 -10.66 -2.95 13.95
N LEU A 82 -11.21 -3.25 15.12
CA LEU A 82 -11.68 -4.59 15.48
C LEU A 82 -12.98 -4.93 14.73
N ASN A 83 -13.03 -6.12 14.10
CA ASN A 83 -14.24 -6.69 13.48
C ASN A 83 -14.94 -5.77 12.44
N ARG A 84 -14.17 -4.96 11.72
CA ARG A 84 -14.68 -4.11 10.64
C ARG A 84 -13.61 -3.77 9.63
N GLN A 85 -13.98 -3.67 8.36
CA GLN A 85 -13.18 -3.09 7.27
C GLN A 85 -14.07 -2.25 6.36
N GLY A 86 -13.74 -0.97 6.16
CA GLY A 86 -14.62 -0.05 5.47
C GLY A 86 -16.01 0.00 6.12
N HIS A 87 -17.05 -0.28 5.33
CA HIS A 87 -18.45 -0.34 5.79
C HIS A 87 -18.90 -1.73 6.25
N ASP A 88 -18.03 -2.74 6.15
CA ASP A 88 -18.34 -4.13 6.47
C ASP A 88 -18.08 -4.41 7.95
N GLU A 89 -19.15 -4.59 8.74
CA GLU A 89 -19.10 -4.85 10.19
C GLU A 89 -19.49 -6.28 10.56
N GLY A 90 -18.69 -6.90 11.42
CA GLY A 90 -18.92 -8.26 11.91
C GLY A 90 -17.61 -9.01 12.19
N THR A 91 -17.69 -10.03 13.06
CA THR A 91 -16.52 -10.87 13.39
C THR A 91 -15.95 -11.59 12.17
N ARG A 92 -16.79 -11.86 11.16
CA ARG A 92 -16.39 -12.40 9.86
C ARG A 92 -15.44 -11.48 9.08
N TYR A 93 -15.49 -10.17 9.32
CA TYR A 93 -14.65 -9.16 8.66
C TYR A 93 -13.45 -8.71 9.50
N ARG A 94 -13.13 -9.43 10.58
CA ARG A 94 -11.91 -9.17 11.36
C ARG A 94 -10.67 -9.31 10.50
N SER A 95 -9.64 -8.52 10.80
CA SER A 95 -8.34 -8.64 10.13
C SER A 95 -7.50 -9.75 10.76
N GLY A 96 -6.82 -10.55 9.93
CA GLY A 96 -6.00 -11.66 10.38
C GLY A 96 -5.07 -12.22 9.30
N VAL A 97 -3.93 -12.73 9.74
CA VAL A 97 -2.97 -13.49 8.94
C VAL A 97 -2.84 -14.88 9.54
N PHE A 98 -3.28 -15.91 8.80
CA PHE A 98 -3.26 -17.29 9.27
C PHE A 98 -2.19 -18.10 8.52
N TYR A 99 -1.22 -18.63 9.27
CA TYR A 99 -0.11 -19.41 8.71
C TYR A 99 -0.32 -20.91 8.87
N VAL A 100 0.20 -21.69 7.92
CA VAL A 100 0.18 -23.16 7.97
C VAL A 100 1.47 -23.72 8.55
N ASN A 101 2.61 -23.13 8.18
CA ASN A 101 3.93 -23.55 8.67
C ASN A 101 4.40 -22.60 9.78
N GLU A 102 4.84 -23.15 10.90
CA GLU A 102 5.41 -22.35 12.01
C GLU A 102 6.65 -21.55 11.60
N GLU A 103 7.40 -22.00 10.59
CA GLU A 103 8.57 -21.30 10.05
C GLU A 103 8.23 -19.95 9.40
N ASP A 104 6.98 -19.77 8.94
CA ASP A 104 6.52 -18.54 8.29
C ASP A 104 6.18 -17.46 9.34
N ARG A 105 5.91 -17.85 10.60
CA ARG A 105 5.48 -16.93 11.68
C ARG A 105 6.51 -15.81 11.98
N PRO A 106 7.82 -16.06 12.18
CA PRO A 106 8.77 -15.00 12.49
C PRO A 106 8.88 -13.94 11.39
N VAL A 107 8.71 -14.34 10.13
CA VAL A 107 8.72 -13.44 8.97
C VAL A 107 7.53 -12.49 9.03
N ILE A 108 6.34 -13.03 9.30
CA ILE A 108 5.10 -12.26 9.42
C ILE A 108 5.16 -11.34 10.65
N GLU A 109 5.66 -11.86 11.78
CA GLU A 109 5.78 -11.12 13.04
C GLU A 109 6.70 -9.91 12.92
N THR A 110 7.78 -10.01 12.13
CA THR A 110 8.65 -8.88 11.80
C THR A 110 7.87 -7.76 11.12
N VAL A 111 7.02 -8.10 10.13
CA VAL A 111 6.18 -7.11 9.44
C VAL A 111 5.16 -6.49 10.40
N PHE A 112 4.54 -7.28 11.27
CA PHE A 112 3.62 -6.78 12.30
C PHE A 112 4.30 -5.77 13.24
N GLN A 113 5.53 -6.06 13.68
CA GLN A 113 6.31 -5.18 14.54
C GLN A 113 6.62 -3.84 13.86
N GLU A 114 7.01 -3.86 12.59
CA GLU A 114 7.29 -2.64 11.83
C GLU A 114 6.04 -1.80 11.58
N VAL A 115 4.91 -2.42 11.22
CA VAL A 115 3.63 -1.72 11.02
C VAL A 115 3.14 -1.12 12.34
N SER A 116 3.20 -1.88 13.44
CA SER A 116 2.90 -1.40 14.79
C SER A 116 3.78 -0.22 15.20
N ALA A 117 5.10 -0.31 14.96
CA ALA A 117 6.04 0.76 15.26
C ALA A 117 5.77 2.01 14.43
N LYS A 118 5.41 1.86 13.15
CA LYS A 118 5.04 2.98 12.27
C LYS A 118 3.76 3.68 12.73
N LEU A 119 2.75 2.92 13.16
CA LEU A 119 1.47 3.46 13.64
C LEU A 119 1.54 3.97 15.09
N GLY A 120 2.56 3.56 15.85
CA GLY A 120 2.72 3.92 17.25
C GLY A 120 1.71 3.27 18.20
N VAL A 121 0.95 2.28 17.72
CA VAL A 121 -0.11 1.58 18.46
C VAL A 121 -0.11 0.08 18.14
N PRO A 122 -0.50 -0.80 19.09
CA PRO A 122 -0.65 -2.22 18.82
C PRO A 122 -1.71 -2.51 17.74
N LEU A 123 -1.46 -3.53 16.92
CA LEU A 123 -2.40 -3.98 15.90
C LEU A 123 -3.49 -4.86 16.52
N VAL A 124 -4.72 -4.75 16.03
CA VAL A 124 -5.81 -5.70 16.36
C VAL A 124 -5.86 -6.88 15.39
N THR A 125 -5.16 -6.78 14.26
CA THR A 125 -5.00 -7.87 13.30
C THR A 125 -4.44 -9.11 13.99
N GLN A 126 -5.08 -10.25 13.77
CA GLN A 126 -4.68 -11.52 14.36
C GLN A 126 -3.47 -12.13 13.64
N LEU A 127 -2.56 -12.74 14.39
CA LEU A 127 -1.49 -13.61 13.85
C LEU A 127 -1.60 -14.98 14.52
N GLU A 128 -2.20 -15.94 13.82
CA GLU A 128 -2.57 -17.24 14.40
C GLU A 128 -2.28 -18.40 13.42
N PRO A 129 -2.09 -19.64 13.90
CA PRO A 129 -2.07 -20.79 13.01
C PRO A 129 -3.43 -21.00 12.35
N LEU A 130 -3.44 -21.47 11.10
CA LEU A 130 -4.66 -21.90 10.43
C LEU A 130 -5.19 -23.19 11.07
N LYS A 131 -6.45 -23.18 11.51
CA LYS A 131 -7.12 -24.34 12.12
C LYS A 131 -7.95 -25.12 11.09
N ASN A 132 -8.71 -24.40 10.28
CA ASN A 132 -9.53 -24.93 9.19
C ASN A 132 -9.75 -23.85 8.13
N PHE A 133 -10.00 -24.28 6.90
CA PHE A 133 -10.36 -23.42 5.79
C PHE A 133 -11.34 -24.15 4.88
N TYR A 134 -12.44 -23.49 4.54
CA TYR A 134 -13.45 -23.99 3.62
C TYR A 134 -13.59 -23.01 2.45
N PRO A 135 -13.36 -23.43 1.19
CA PRO A 135 -13.61 -22.58 0.03
C PRO A 135 -15.04 -22.03 0.03
N ALA A 136 -15.20 -20.75 -0.29
CA ALA A 136 -16.51 -20.15 -0.46
C ALA A 136 -17.20 -20.68 -1.72
N GLU A 137 -18.51 -20.53 -1.80
CA GLU A 137 -19.31 -20.95 -2.96
C GLU A 137 -18.81 -20.29 -4.26
N GLU A 138 -19.03 -20.96 -5.40
CA GLU A 138 -18.53 -20.53 -6.71
C GLU A 138 -18.95 -19.10 -7.11
N TYR A 139 -20.07 -18.60 -6.62
CA TYR A 139 -20.51 -17.24 -6.92
C TYR A 139 -19.66 -16.17 -6.20
N HIS A 140 -18.94 -16.52 -5.13
CA HIS A 140 -17.96 -15.65 -4.48
C HIS A 140 -16.58 -15.68 -5.15
N GLN A 141 -16.25 -16.78 -5.83
CA GLN A 141 -14.97 -16.95 -6.51
C GLN A 141 -14.87 -15.98 -7.70
N ASN A 142 -13.77 -15.24 -7.82
CA ASN A 142 -13.53 -14.23 -8.85
C ASN A 142 -14.68 -13.22 -8.97
N TYR A 143 -15.26 -12.79 -7.85
CA TYR A 143 -16.49 -11.99 -7.86
C TYR A 143 -16.34 -10.68 -8.65
N LEU A 144 -15.25 -9.93 -8.45
CA LEU A 144 -15.02 -8.66 -9.15
C LEU A 144 -14.61 -8.83 -10.62
N ASP A 145 -14.10 -9.99 -11.00
CA ASP A 145 -13.86 -10.29 -12.43
C ASP A 145 -15.18 -10.57 -13.15
N LYS A 146 -16.11 -11.26 -12.46
CA LYS A 146 -17.47 -11.55 -12.94
C LYS A 146 -18.35 -10.30 -12.90
N ASN A 147 -18.12 -9.41 -11.93
CA ASN A 147 -18.90 -8.20 -11.66
C ASN A 147 -17.95 -6.99 -11.46
N PRO A 148 -17.44 -6.37 -12.54
CA PRO A 148 -16.45 -5.29 -12.44
C PRO A 148 -16.93 -4.05 -11.67
N GLU A 149 -18.24 -3.80 -11.66
CA GLU A 149 -18.88 -2.72 -10.88
C GLU A 149 -19.47 -3.23 -9.55
N GLY A 150 -19.11 -4.45 -9.16
CA GLY A 150 -19.54 -5.08 -7.92
C GLY A 150 -18.98 -4.37 -6.69
N TYR A 151 -19.56 -4.68 -5.53
CA TYR A 151 -19.12 -4.09 -4.27
C TYR A 151 -17.65 -4.42 -3.96
N CYS A 152 -16.90 -3.40 -3.57
CA CYS A 152 -15.55 -3.52 -3.05
C CYS A 152 -15.30 -2.37 -2.07
N HIS A 153 -14.87 -2.68 -0.84
CA HIS A 153 -14.50 -1.65 0.12
C HIS A 153 -13.10 -1.05 -0.15
N LEU A 154 -12.28 -1.70 -1.00
CA LEU A 154 -11.00 -1.16 -1.43
C LEU A 154 -11.20 -0.08 -2.49
N SER A 155 -10.47 1.02 -2.38
CA SER A 155 -10.57 2.12 -3.33
C SER A 155 -10.03 1.73 -4.71
N LEU A 156 -10.57 2.34 -5.77
CA LEU A 156 -10.02 2.20 -7.13
C LEU A 156 -8.55 2.64 -7.21
N LYS A 157 -8.18 3.60 -6.35
CA LYS A 157 -6.82 4.13 -6.20
C LYS A 157 -5.82 3.04 -5.80
N THR A 158 -6.21 2.15 -4.87
CA THR A 158 -5.40 0.99 -4.48
C THR A 158 -5.02 0.12 -5.67
N PHE A 159 -5.98 -0.20 -6.54
CA PHE A 159 -5.70 -1.02 -7.73
C PHE A 159 -4.87 -0.27 -8.78
N ALA A 160 -5.05 1.04 -8.91
CA ALA A 160 -4.20 1.87 -9.77
C ALA A 160 -2.74 1.87 -9.30
N TYR A 161 -2.51 2.01 -7.99
CA TYR A 161 -1.18 1.96 -7.40
C TYR A 161 -0.52 0.59 -7.52
N LEU A 162 -1.25 -0.50 -7.28
CA LEU A 162 -0.72 -1.85 -7.48
C LEU A 162 -0.17 -2.02 -8.91
N ARG A 163 -0.96 -1.64 -9.91
CA ARG A 163 -0.54 -1.68 -11.33
C ARG A 163 0.62 -0.74 -11.63
N LEU A 164 0.67 0.43 -10.99
CA LEU A 164 1.79 1.36 -11.15
C LEU A 164 3.07 0.78 -10.54
N TYR A 165 3.00 0.21 -9.35
CA TYR A 165 4.13 -0.42 -8.66
C TYR A 165 4.70 -1.60 -9.46
N GLN A 166 3.85 -2.45 -10.00
CA GLN A 166 4.31 -3.58 -10.83
C GLN A 166 4.99 -3.12 -12.11
N ASP A 167 4.40 -2.15 -12.81
CA ASP A 167 5.03 -1.57 -14.00
C ASP A 167 6.35 -0.89 -13.63
N ALA A 168 6.40 -0.09 -12.57
CA ALA A 168 7.62 0.56 -12.12
C ALA A 168 8.71 -0.46 -11.79
N LYS A 169 8.39 -1.52 -11.02
CA LYS A 169 9.33 -2.59 -10.69
C LYS A 169 9.88 -3.27 -11.96
N LEU A 170 9.03 -3.51 -12.95
CA LEU A 170 9.43 -4.12 -14.22
C LEU A 170 10.30 -3.17 -15.07
N TYR A 171 9.87 -1.91 -15.23
CA TYR A 171 10.57 -0.93 -16.07
C TYR A 171 11.92 -0.51 -15.49
N LEU A 172 12.00 -0.34 -14.18
CA LEU A 172 13.23 0.05 -13.50
C LEU A 172 14.24 -1.10 -13.45
N GLY A 173 13.76 -2.34 -13.28
CA GLY A 173 14.58 -3.55 -13.29
C GLY A 173 15.85 -3.41 -12.44
N ASP A 174 16.97 -3.85 -13.03
CA ASP A 174 18.31 -3.83 -12.41
C ASP A 174 19.11 -2.55 -12.67
N GLU A 175 18.49 -1.49 -13.21
CA GLU A 175 19.18 -0.21 -13.43
C GLU A 175 19.74 0.34 -12.11
N THR A 176 20.92 0.94 -12.13
CA THR A 176 21.60 1.45 -10.93
C THR A 176 21.78 2.95 -10.91
N ASP A 177 21.64 3.63 -12.06
CA ASP A 177 21.67 5.08 -12.14
C ASP A 177 20.39 5.68 -11.51
N THR A 178 20.55 6.34 -10.37
CA THR A 178 19.43 6.88 -9.60
C THR A 178 18.69 7.98 -10.34
N VAL A 179 19.35 8.76 -11.20
CA VAL A 179 18.70 9.80 -11.99
C VAL A 179 17.83 9.18 -13.08
N ALA A 180 18.32 8.13 -13.75
CA ALA A 180 17.54 7.38 -14.74
C ALA A 180 16.31 6.71 -14.09
N ARG A 181 16.46 6.13 -12.89
CA ARG A 181 15.35 5.54 -12.14
C ARG A 181 14.32 6.59 -11.73
N MET A 182 14.76 7.71 -11.14
CA MET A 182 13.89 8.85 -10.79
C MET A 182 13.14 9.40 -12.02
N ALA A 183 13.82 9.55 -13.16
CA ALA A 183 13.21 10.06 -14.38
C ALA A 183 12.08 9.15 -14.89
N ASN A 184 12.33 7.84 -14.97
CA ASN A 184 11.31 6.89 -15.41
C ASN A 184 10.17 6.75 -14.40
N LEU A 185 10.47 6.77 -13.10
CA LEU A 185 9.44 6.69 -12.07
C LEU A 185 8.53 7.92 -12.10
N ALA A 186 9.09 9.13 -12.18
CA ALA A 186 8.29 10.36 -12.31
C ALA A 186 7.40 10.34 -13.57
N ALA A 187 7.94 9.87 -14.70
CA ALA A 187 7.18 9.71 -15.94
C ALA A 187 6.02 8.71 -15.82
N LEU A 188 6.26 7.56 -15.16
CA LEU A 188 5.23 6.54 -14.95
C LEU A 188 4.12 7.00 -14.02
N ILE A 189 4.48 7.64 -12.90
CA ILE A 189 3.51 8.21 -11.94
C ILE A 189 2.65 9.25 -12.66
N ALA A 190 3.27 10.25 -13.31
CA ALA A 190 2.54 11.31 -14.00
C ALA A 190 1.60 10.76 -15.09
N LYS A 191 2.07 9.77 -15.87
CA LYS A 191 1.27 9.16 -16.94
C LYS A 191 0.07 8.37 -16.43
N LYS A 192 0.21 7.67 -15.30
CA LYS A 192 -0.83 6.76 -14.79
C LYS A 192 -1.78 7.42 -13.79
N MET A 193 -1.28 8.36 -13.01
CA MET A 193 -2.02 8.99 -11.93
C MET A 193 -2.55 10.37 -12.30
N HIS A 194 -1.98 11.00 -13.34
CA HIS A 194 -2.42 12.29 -13.88
C HIS A 194 -2.39 13.46 -12.88
N PHE A 195 -1.48 13.40 -11.91
CA PHE A 195 -1.22 14.52 -10.99
C PHE A 195 -0.73 15.76 -11.74
N PHE A 196 -0.95 16.94 -11.16
CA PHE A 196 -0.56 18.22 -11.75
C PHE A 196 0.96 18.35 -11.92
N TRP A 197 1.72 17.94 -10.89
CA TRP A 197 3.17 17.93 -10.92
C TRP A 197 3.71 16.67 -10.23
N THR A 198 4.80 16.12 -10.72
CA THR A 198 5.46 14.95 -10.14
C THR A 198 6.94 14.99 -10.43
N GLY A 199 7.79 14.95 -9.41
CA GLY A 199 9.22 14.99 -9.63
C GLY A 199 10.03 14.70 -8.39
N PHE A 200 11.34 14.83 -8.53
CA PHE A 200 12.28 14.60 -7.45
C PHE A 200 13.07 15.86 -7.15
N TYR A 201 13.41 16.05 -5.89
CA TYR A 201 14.52 16.91 -5.48
C TYR A 201 15.58 16.04 -4.81
N ARG A 202 16.84 16.23 -5.19
CA ARG A 202 17.98 15.42 -4.74
C ARG A 202 18.78 16.18 -3.70
N VAL A 203 19.27 15.48 -2.68
CA VAL A 203 20.15 16.08 -1.67
C VAL A 203 21.56 16.25 -2.28
N ILE A 204 21.94 17.49 -2.58
CA ILE A 204 23.22 17.87 -3.18
C ILE A 204 23.79 19.06 -2.39
N ASP A 205 25.01 18.91 -1.87
CA ASP A 205 25.74 19.97 -1.14
C ASP A 205 24.95 20.61 0.02
N GLY A 206 24.14 19.80 0.73
CA GLY A 206 23.34 20.28 1.86
C GLY A 206 22.06 21.01 1.51
N GLU A 207 21.61 20.92 0.24
CA GLU A 207 20.33 21.44 -0.22
C GLU A 207 19.57 20.39 -1.04
N LEU A 208 18.26 20.56 -1.15
CA LEU A 208 17.47 19.87 -2.16
C LEU A 208 17.62 20.60 -3.49
N VAL A 209 18.06 19.90 -4.53
CA VAL A 209 18.24 20.42 -5.89
C VAL A 209 17.30 19.69 -6.83
N LEU A 210 16.59 20.45 -7.68
CA LEU A 210 15.62 19.91 -8.64
C LEU A 210 16.24 18.79 -9.49
N GLY A 211 15.60 17.63 -9.45
CA GLY A 211 15.91 16.44 -10.23
C GLY A 211 14.93 16.25 -11.39
N PRO A 212 14.81 15.02 -11.93
CA PRO A 212 13.82 14.72 -12.96
C PRO A 212 12.38 14.97 -12.48
N PHE A 213 11.55 15.55 -13.36
CA PHE A 213 10.15 15.85 -13.06
C PHE A 213 9.29 15.82 -14.32
N GLN A 214 7.97 15.84 -14.13
CA GLN A 214 6.92 16.04 -15.12
C GLN A 214 5.97 17.12 -14.59
N GLY A 215 5.70 18.14 -15.40
CA GLY A 215 4.84 19.27 -15.02
C GLY A 215 5.42 20.61 -15.48
N THR A 216 4.92 21.70 -14.90
CA THR A 216 5.41 23.06 -15.15
C THR A 216 6.78 23.30 -14.49
N SER A 217 7.41 24.44 -14.81
CA SER A 217 8.72 24.81 -14.25
C SER A 217 8.67 24.91 -12.72
N ALA A 218 9.66 24.31 -12.04
CA ALA A 218 9.75 24.28 -10.59
C ALA A 218 10.96 25.07 -10.06
N CYS A 219 10.98 25.31 -8.75
CA CYS A 219 12.11 25.95 -8.07
C CYS A 219 13.37 25.07 -8.17
N PHE A 220 14.56 25.67 -8.34
CA PHE A 220 15.78 24.86 -8.49
C PHE A 220 16.35 24.32 -7.17
N ARG A 221 16.19 25.06 -6.07
CA ARG A 221 16.82 24.76 -4.78
C ARG A 221 15.86 24.99 -3.62
N ILE A 222 15.86 24.06 -2.66
CA ILE A 222 15.06 24.12 -1.44
C ILE A 222 15.98 23.84 -0.24
N GLY A 223 15.93 24.70 0.77
CA GLY A 223 16.75 24.56 1.97
C GLY A 223 16.25 23.47 2.93
N TYR A 224 17.14 22.94 3.76
CA TYR A 224 16.78 21.99 4.82
C TYR A 224 15.70 22.54 5.77
N GLY A 225 14.60 21.81 5.95
CA GLY A 225 13.46 22.24 6.77
C GLY A 225 12.66 23.43 6.21
N LYS A 226 12.75 23.72 4.91
CA LYS A 226 12.03 24.82 4.24
C LYS A 226 10.96 24.28 3.30
N GLY A 227 9.76 24.86 3.35
CA GLY A 227 8.60 24.34 2.62
C GLY A 227 8.25 22.91 3.01
N VAL A 228 7.33 22.29 2.28
CA VAL A 228 6.91 20.91 2.53
C VAL A 228 8.06 19.95 2.22
N CYS A 229 8.68 20.11 1.04
CA CYS A 229 9.87 19.36 0.61
C CYS A 229 11.01 19.31 1.64
N GLY A 230 11.47 20.47 2.09
CA GLY A 230 12.55 20.54 3.07
C GLY A 230 12.14 20.04 4.46
N THR A 231 10.85 20.15 4.82
CA THR A 231 10.33 19.60 6.09
C THR A 231 10.30 18.08 6.05
N ALA A 232 9.84 17.46 4.95
CA ALA A 232 9.84 16.01 4.77
C ALA A 232 11.27 15.45 4.85
N TRP A 233 12.23 16.15 4.22
CA TRP A 233 13.65 15.83 4.35
C TRP A 233 14.13 15.90 5.81
N LYS A 234 13.80 16.98 6.53
CA LYS A 234 14.23 17.17 7.92
C LYS A 234 13.62 16.16 8.89
N GLU A 235 12.34 15.86 8.72
CA GLU A 235 11.60 14.96 9.61
C GLU A 235 11.80 13.49 9.25
N LYS A 236 12.39 13.20 8.08
CA LYS A 236 12.56 11.86 7.53
C LYS A 236 11.21 11.12 7.46
N LYS A 237 10.15 11.83 7.08
CA LYS A 237 8.78 11.31 7.02
C LYS A 237 8.04 11.85 5.80
N THR A 238 7.10 11.04 5.31
CA THR A 238 6.12 11.47 4.32
C THR A 238 5.22 12.55 4.91
N ILE A 239 5.04 13.63 4.18
CA ILE A 239 4.15 14.74 4.55
C ILE A 239 3.03 14.84 3.53
N VAL A 240 1.79 14.80 4.02
CA VAL A 240 0.57 14.98 3.23
C VAL A 240 -0.03 16.33 3.60
N VAL A 241 -0.20 17.20 2.61
CA VAL A 241 -0.71 18.56 2.80
C VAL A 241 -2.01 18.72 2.01
N PRO A 242 -3.18 18.77 2.68
CA PRO A 242 -4.47 18.89 1.99
C PRO A 242 -4.72 20.29 1.40
N ASP A 243 -4.12 21.31 2.00
CA ASP A 243 -4.10 22.69 1.52
C ASP A 243 -2.70 23.28 1.72
N VAL A 244 -1.98 23.53 0.63
CA VAL A 244 -0.61 24.06 0.67
C VAL A 244 -0.54 25.49 1.23
N GLU A 245 -1.61 26.28 1.10
CA GLU A 245 -1.65 27.65 1.63
C GLU A 245 -1.68 27.67 3.16
N GLU A 246 -2.19 26.60 3.79
CA GLU A 246 -2.23 26.44 5.25
C GLU A 246 -0.90 25.93 5.83
N PHE A 247 0.04 25.46 4.99
CA PHE A 247 1.30 24.89 5.46
C PHE A 247 2.27 25.99 5.96
N PRO A 248 2.77 25.91 7.22
CA PRO A 248 3.67 26.92 7.75
C PRO A 248 4.98 27.03 6.95
N GLY A 249 5.26 28.22 6.42
CA GLY A 249 6.47 28.45 5.62
C GLY A 249 6.40 27.86 4.22
N HIS A 250 5.18 27.70 3.68
CA HIS A 250 4.94 27.30 2.30
C HIS A 250 5.75 28.17 1.32
N ILE A 251 6.42 27.49 0.38
CA ILE A 251 7.17 28.09 -0.72
C ILE A 251 6.42 27.71 -1.99
N ALA A 252 5.53 28.59 -2.45
CA ALA A 252 4.77 28.33 -3.66
C ALA A 252 5.68 28.39 -4.89
N CYS A 253 5.94 27.25 -5.53
CA CYS A 253 6.60 27.21 -6.84
C CYS A 253 5.59 27.39 -8.00
N SER A 254 4.32 27.04 -7.80
CA SER A 254 3.20 27.31 -8.71
C SER A 254 1.96 27.75 -7.93
N SER A 255 1.27 28.79 -8.41
CA SER A 255 -0.01 29.21 -7.82
C SER A 255 -1.18 28.25 -8.11
N GLU A 256 -0.95 27.23 -8.94
CA GLU A 256 -1.95 26.23 -9.30
C GLU A 256 -1.93 25.01 -8.37
N SER A 257 -0.85 24.81 -7.60
CA SER A 257 -0.79 23.73 -6.60
C SER A 257 -1.71 24.05 -5.43
N LYS A 258 -2.54 23.08 -5.04
CA LYS A 258 -3.50 23.18 -3.93
C LYS A 258 -3.28 22.12 -2.86
N SER A 259 -2.83 20.94 -3.24
CA SER A 259 -2.40 19.90 -2.30
C SER A 259 -1.07 19.31 -2.74
N GLU A 260 -0.28 18.84 -1.77
CA GLU A 260 1.08 18.33 -2.00
C GLU A 260 1.28 17.06 -1.15
N ILE A 261 1.97 16.08 -1.71
CA ILE A 261 2.55 14.98 -0.94
C ILE A 261 4.03 14.86 -1.24
N VAL A 262 4.84 14.85 -0.18
CA VAL A 262 6.29 14.67 -0.28
C VAL A 262 6.72 13.41 0.44
N VAL A 263 7.42 12.53 -0.28
CA VAL A 263 7.91 11.24 0.18
C VAL A 263 9.43 11.20 0.16
N PRO A 264 10.11 11.01 1.31
CA PRO A 264 11.56 10.87 1.33
C PRO A 264 12.03 9.57 0.67
N VAL A 265 13.12 9.66 -0.09
CA VAL A 265 13.90 8.53 -0.64
C VAL A 265 15.10 8.29 0.28
N PHE A 266 15.27 7.06 0.73
CA PHE A 266 16.31 6.69 1.69
C PHE A 266 17.41 5.83 1.05
N ASP A 267 18.65 6.05 1.46
CA ASP A 267 19.72 5.11 1.21
C ASP A 267 19.69 3.92 2.20
N LYS A 268 20.61 2.97 2.02
CA LYS A 268 20.74 1.78 2.89
C LYS A 268 21.10 2.11 4.34
N LYS A 269 21.55 3.33 4.65
CA LYS A 269 21.88 3.80 6.00
C LYS A 269 20.69 4.51 6.66
N GLY A 270 19.60 4.75 5.92
CA GLY A 270 18.44 5.50 6.40
C GLY A 270 18.63 7.02 6.29
N ASP A 271 19.57 7.48 5.47
CA ASP A 271 19.73 8.89 5.15
C ASP A 271 18.92 9.26 3.91
N VAL A 272 18.30 10.43 3.95
CA VAL A 272 17.49 10.92 2.84
C VAL A 272 18.43 11.39 1.72
N THR A 273 18.30 10.81 0.54
CA THR A 273 19.11 11.15 -0.64
C THR A 273 18.32 11.94 -1.68
N ALA A 274 17.00 11.87 -1.62
CA ALA A 274 16.08 12.67 -2.43
C ALA A 274 14.71 12.74 -1.74
N VAL A 275 13.82 13.56 -2.26
CA VAL A 275 12.39 13.52 -1.98
C VAL A 275 11.64 13.41 -3.30
N LEU A 276 10.63 12.54 -3.35
CA LEU A 276 9.59 12.53 -4.37
C LEU A 276 8.55 13.55 -3.95
N ASP A 277 8.29 14.52 -4.81
CA ASP A 277 7.35 15.61 -4.61
C ASP A 277 6.26 15.55 -5.68
N ILE A 278 5.00 15.66 -5.24
CA ILE A 278 3.82 15.50 -6.08
C ILE A 278 2.78 16.53 -5.65
N ASP A 279 2.37 17.38 -6.59
CA ASP A 279 1.33 18.37 -6.42
C ASP A 279 0.07 18.00 -7.20
N ASP A 280 -1.08 18.45 -6.71
CA ASP A 280 -2.34 18.48 -7.45
C ASP A 280 -3.02 19.86 -7.39
N ASN A 281 -3.82 20.17 -8.40
CA ASN A 281 -4.60 21.41 -8.48
C ASN A 281 -5.98 21.32 -7.79
N GLN A 282 -6.23 20.20 -7.12
CA GLN A 282 -7.35 19.95 -6.22
C GLN A 282 -6.89 19.93 -4.76
N TYR A 283 -7.77 20.31 -3.85
CA TYR A 283 -7.53 20.20 -2.41
C TYR A 283 -7.70 18.75 -1.95
N ALA A 284 -6.94 18.36 -0.93
CA ALA A 284 -7.05 17.05 -0.26
C ALA A 284 -7.03 15.85 -1.23
N THR A 285 -6.22 15.92 -2.29
CA THR A 285 -6.08 14.84 -3.28
C THR A 285 -5.43 13.59 -2.69
N PHE A 286 -4.54 13.79 -1.73
CA PHE A 286 -3.70 12.74 -1.16
C PHE A 286 -4.20 12.30 0.22
N ASP A 287 -4.12 10.99 0.47
CA ASP A 287 -4.48 10.35 1.73
C ASP A 287 -3.42 9.31 2.14
N ASN A 288 -3.72 8.52 3.18
CA ASN A 288 -2.81 7.49 3.69
C ASN A 288 -2.52 6.37 2.68
N THR A 289 -3.44 6.12 1.74
CA THR A 289 -3.23 5.18 0.63
C THR A 289 -2.12 5.70 -0.26
N ASP A 290 -2.15 6.98 -0.66
CA ASP A 290 -1.07 7.58 -1.44
C ASP A 290 0.26 7.51 -0.74
N ALA A 291 0.29 7.95 0.53
CA ALA A 291 1.51 7.95 1.32
C ALA A 291 2.13 6.55 1.37
N ALA A 292 1.33 5.51 1.65
CA ALA A 292 1.81 4.14 1.65
C ALA A 292 2.37 3.74 0.28
N TRP A 293 1.59 3.85 -0.80
CA TRP A 293 2.03 3.37 -2.11
C TRP A 293 3.18 4.17 -2.73
N LEU A 294 3.23 5.48 -2.49
CA LEU A 294 4.31 6.33 -2.97
C LEU A 294 5.61 6.09 -2.19
N GLU A 295 5.57 5.73 -0.91
CA GLU A 295 6.75 5.23 -0.19
C GLU A 295 7.30 3.95 -0.82
N TRP A 296 6.43 3.03 -1.21
CA TRP A 296 6.82 1.81 -1.92
C TRP A 296 7.46 2.10 -3.28
N LEU A 297 6.91 3.06 -4.03
CA LEU A 297 7.46 3.49 -5.31
C LEU A 297 8.79 4.22 -5.12
N ALA A 298 8.91 5.12 -4.14
CA ALA A 298 10.13 5.83 -3.80
C ALA A 298 11.25 4.89 -3.35
N ALA A 299 10.93 3.76 -2.71
CA ALA A 299 11.91 2.73 -2.37
C ALA A 299 12.47 1.97 -3.60
N LEU A 300 11.87 2.16 -4.79
CA LEU A 300 12.40 1.62 -6.03
C LEU A 300 13.48 2.51 -6.66
N VAL A 301 13.85 3.67 -6.12
CA VAL A 301 14.86 4.57 -6.75
C VAL A 301 16.14 4.71 -5.96
#